data_AF-I1D5L0-F1
#
_entry.id   AF-I1D5L0-F1
#
_cell.length_a   1.000
_cell.length_b   1.000
_cell.length_c   1.000
_cell.angle_alpha   90.00
_cell.angle_beta   90.00
_cell.angle_gamma   90.00
#
_symmetry.space_group_name_H-M   'P 1'
#
loop_
_entity.id
_entity.type
_entity.pdbx_description
1 polymer ?
#
loop_
_entity_poly.entity_id
_entity_poly.type
_entity_poly.pdbx_seq_one_letter_code
_entity_poly.pdbx_strand_id
1 'polypeptide(L)'
;MAPPDIRMNPPGVHNTAERLADIAETAKTNISSLFASSDAAATAHPGWRTSSALAACTDTWRTELVTVIERTTDVAGKLHTSATEVTEADAEARERLTAAVSGLQTND
;
A
#
# COMPACT_ATOMS: atom_id res chain seq x y z
N MET A 1 9.40 -28.80 -12.16
CA MET A 1 8.25 -27.88 -12.24
C MET A 1 8.75 -26.64 -12.96
N ALA A 2 8.16 -26.27 -14.10
CA ALA A 2 8.57 -25.03 -14.77
C ALA A 2 8.15 -23.83 -13.89
N PRO A 3 8.97 -22.78 -13.80
CA PRO A 3 8.57 -21.58 -13.07
C PRO A 3 7.28 -21.01 -13.67
N PRO A 4 6.36 -20.49 -12.85
CA PRO A 4 5.12 -19.89 -13.34
C PRO A 4 5.44 -18.70 -14.26
N ASP A 5 4.75 -18.62 -15.41
CA ASP A 5 4.79 -17.46 -16.32
C ASP A 5 4.08 -16.28 -15.64
N ILE A 6 4.83 -15.43 -14.93
CA ILE A 6 4.29 -14.25 -14.26
C ILE A 6 4.12 -13.14 -15.30
N ARG A 7 2.92 -13.05 -15.88
CA ARG A 7 2.52 -11.92 -16.73
C ARG A 7 2.11 -10.73 -15.87
N MET A 8 3.08 -10.03 -15.29
CA MET A 8 2.86 -8.75 -14.61
C MET A 8 2.88 -7.60 -15.63
N ASN A 9 2.07 -6.57 -15.40
CA ASN A 9 2.19 -5.26 -16.07
C ASN A 9 2.85 -4.28 -15.09
N PRO A 10 4.19 -4.14 -15.04
CA PRO A 10 4.87 -3.39 -14.00
C PRO A 10 4.42 -1.92 -13.90
N PRO A 11 4.26 -1.16 -15.01
CA PRO A 11 3.73 0.20 -14.94
C PRO A 11 2.33 0.29 -14.31
N GLY A 12 1.43 -0.64 -14.63
CA GLY A 12 0.09 -0.68 -14.05
C GLY A 12 0.10 -1.01 -12.57
N VAL A 13 0.99 -1.91 -12.15
CA VAL A 13 1.17 -2.29 -10.74
C VAL A 13 1.79 -1.14 -9.93
N HIS A 14 2.81 -0.45 -10.47
CA HIS A 14 3.38 0.76 -9.86
C HIS A 14 2.31 1.84 -9.67
N ASN A 15 1.55 2.16 -10.72
CA ASN A 15 0.50 3.17 -10.62
C ASN A 15 -0.57 2.81 -9.58
N THR A 16 -0.92 1.53 -9.49
CA THR A 16 -1.86 1.03 -8.48
C THR A 16 -1.29 1.15 -7.08
N ALA A 17 -0.01 0.81 -6.88
CA ALA A 17 0.68 0.96 -5.61
C ALA A 17 0.70 2.43 -5.15
N GLU A 18 1.05 3.37 -6.02
CA GLU A 18 1.04 4.81 -5.74
C GLU A 18 -0.36 5.28 -5.32
N ARG A 19 -1.40 4.91 -6.09
CA ARG A 19 -2.79 5.26 -5.77
C ARG A 19 -3.24 4.74 -4.41
N LEU A 20 -2.86 3.50 -4.07
CA LEU A 20 -3.20 2.92 -2.77
C LEU A 20 -2.51 3.65 -1.63
N ALA A 21 -1.25 4.06 -1.82
CA ALA A 21 -0.52 4.86 -0.85
C ALA A 21 -1.17 6.24 -0.65
N ASP A 22 -1.55 6.93 -1.74
CA ASP A 22 -2.22 8.23 -1.68
C ASP A 22 -3.58 8.17 -0.99
N ILE A 23 -4.38 7.14 -1.30
CA ILE A 23 -5.67 6.90 -0.66
C ILE A 23 -5.48 6.62 0.84
N ALA A 24 -4.50 5.79 1.20
CA ALA A 24 -4.20 5.47 2.59
C ALA A 24 -3.81 6.71 3.40
N GLU A 25 -2.94 7.57 2.84
CA GLU A 25 -2.51 8.80 3.51
C GLU A 25 -3.65 9.83 3.65
N THR A 26 -4.47 9.96 2.60
CA THR A 26 -5.68 10.80 2.64
C THR A 26 -6.66 10.29 3.69
N ALA A 27 -6.89 8.98 3.74
CA ALA A 27 -7.79 8.36 4.72
C ALA A 27 -7.29 8.57 6.16
N LYS A 28 -5.98 8.43 6.39
CA LYS A 28 -5.35 8.67 7.70
C LYS A 28 -5.60 10.10 8.20
N THR A 29 -5.42 11.07 7.32
CA THR A 29 -5.71 12.48 7.61
C THR A 29 -7.19 12.66 7.96
N ASN A 30 -8.11 12.09 7.17
CA ASN A 30 -9.55 12.24 7.38
C ASN A 30 -10.02 11.61 8.70
N ILE A 31 -9.55 10.40 9.03
CA ILE A 31 -9.95 9.68 10.26
C ILE A 31 -9.66 10.47 11.52
N SER A 32 -8.54 11.20 11.55
CA SER A 32 -8.21 12.05 12.70
C SER A 32 -9.31 13.08 13.02
N SER A 33 -10.00 13.58 11.99
CA SER A 33 -11.06 14.58 12.13
C SER A 33 -12.44 13.99 12.46
N LEU A 34 -12.73 12.75 12.02
CA LEU A 34 -14.06 12.13 12.14
C LEU A 34 -14.53 11.97 13.59
N PHE A 35 -13.58 11.83 14.51
CA PHE A 35 -13.87 11.53 15.90
C PHE A 35 -13.78 12.74 16.84
N ALA A 36 -13.37 13.91 16.34
CA ALA A 36 -13.16 15.11 17.16
C ALA A 36 -14.44 15.55 17.91
N SER A 37 -15.61 15.46 17.27
CA SER A 37 -16.89 15.79 17.91
C SER A 37 -17.29 14.79 19.00
N SER A 38 -16.99 13.50 18.79
CA SER A 38 -17.27 12.43 19.74
C SER A 38 -16.37 12.54 20.96
N ASP A 39 -15.09 12.86 20.76
CA ASP A 39 -14.12 13.13 21.83
C ASP A 39 -14.53 14.37 22.65
N ALA A 40 -14.97 15.45 21.99
CA ALA A 40 -15.48 16.64 22.66
C ALA A 40 -16.74 16.35 23.49
N ALA A 41 -17.69 15.59 22.95
CA ALA A 41 -18.91 15.20 23.66
C ALA A 41 -18.64 14.31 24.88
N ALA A 42 -17.74 13.32 24.74
CA ALA A 42 -17.35 12.46 25.85
C ALA A 42 -16.64 13.26 26.97
N THR A 43 -15.80 14.22 26.59
CA THR A 43 -15.08 15.09 27.52
C THR A 43 -15.99 16.09 28.24
N ALA A 44 -16.99 16.64 27.55
CA ALA A 44 -17.92 17.61 28.12
C ALA A 44 -18.83 17.01 29.22
N HIS A 45 -19.04 15.68 29.21
CA HIS A 45 -19.98 15.00 30.11
C HIS A 45 -19.38 13.74 30.76
N PRO A 46 -18.29 13.84 31.54
CA PRO A 46 -17.54 12.67 32.02
C PRO A 46 -18.32 11.77 33.00
N GLY A 47 -19.40 12.28 33.61
CA GLY A 47 -20.25 11.51 34.52
C GLY A 47 -21.38 10.73 33.84
N TRP A 48 -21.59 10.90 32.54
CA TRP A 48 -22.65 10.20 31.84
C TRP A 48 -22.18 8.81 31.42
N ARG A 49 -22.98 7.78 31.71
CA ARG A 49 -22.70 6.39 31.29
C ARG A 49 -22.52 6.27 29.76
N THR A 50 -23.16 7.14 28.99
CA THR A 50 -23.04 7.18 27.53
C THR A 50 -21.71 7.77 27.06
N SER A 51 -21.06 8.63 27.84
CA SER A 51 -19.77 9.24 27.48
C SER A 51 -18.64 8.22 27.47
N SER A 52 -18.58 7.33 28.46
CA SER A 52 -17.59 6.24 28.47
C SER A 52 -17.82 5.25 27.33
N ALA A 53 -19.10 4.95 27.02
CA ALA A 53 -19.44 4.09 25.89
C ALA A 53 -19.10 4.74 24.54
N LEU A 54 -19.31 6.05 24.40
CA LEU A 54 -18.94 6.82 23.22
C LEU A 54 -17.42 6.85 23.02
N ALA A 55 -16.65 7.12 24.09
CA ALA A 55 -15.19 7.10 24.02
C ALA A 55 -14.63 5.72 23.60
N ALA A 56 -15.14 4.64 24.21
CA ALA A 56 -14.72 3.28 23.86
C ALA A 56 -15.08 2.91 22.41
N CYS A 57 -16.26 3.32 21.94
CA CYS A 57 -16.68 3.14 20.56
C CYS A 57 -15.73 3.87 19.60
N THR A 58 -15.48 5.17 19.84
CA THR A 58 -14.55 5.98 19.06
C THR A 58 -13.16 5.36 18.98
N ASP A 59 -12.61 4.89 20.10
CA ASP A 59 -11.29 4.28 20.15
C ASP A 59 -11.22 2.97 19.34
N THR A 60 -12.26 2.15 19.42
CA THR A 60 -12.38 0.92 18.63
C THR A 60 -12.40 1.24 17.13
N TRP A 61 -13.25 2.18 16.70
CA TRP A 61 -13.32 2.58 15.29
C TRP A 61 -12.01 3.17 14.79
N ARG A 62 -11.36 4.01 15.60
CA ARG A 62 -10.04 4.58 15.27
C ARG A 62 -9.02 3.46 15.04
N THR A 63 -8.96 2.49 15.94
CA THR A 63 -8.02 1.36 15.86
C THR A 63 -8.24 0.51 14.61
N GLU A 64 -9.49 0.14 14.33
CA GLU A 64 -9.82 -0.67 13.14
C GLU A 64 -9.51 0.07 11.84
N LEU A 65 -9.85 1.36 11.76
CA LEU A 65 -9.60 2.16 10.56
C LEU A 65 -8.10 2.40 10.32
N VAL A 66 -7.33 2.65 11.39
CA VAL A 66 -5.86 2.74 11.31
C VAL A 66 -5.27 1.41 10.84
N THR A 67 -5.75 0.28 11.38
CA THR A 67 -5.28 -1.05 10.97
C THR A 67 -5.51 -1.32 9.48
N VAL A 68 -6.67 -0.93 8.95
CA VAL A 68 -6.98 -1.07 7.51
C VAL A 68 -6.05 -0.22 6.66
N ILE A 69 -5.75 1.01 7.10
CA ILE A 69 -4.83 1.91 6.40
C ILE A 69 -3.42 1.34 6.39
N GLU A 70 -2.91 0.89 7.53
CA GLU A 70 -1.56 0.32 7.64
C GLU A 70 -1.40 -0.90 6.73
N ARG A 71 -2.41 -1.78 6.70
CA ARG A 71 -2.44 -2.92 5.76
C ARG A 71 -2.45 -2.47 4.31
N THR A 72 -3.19 -1.41 3.98
CA THR A 72 -3.25 -0.86 2.62
C THR A 72 -1.89 -0.30 2.20
N THR A 73 -1.22 0.44 3.09
CA THR A 73 0.14 0.96 2.88
C THR A 73 1.16 -0.17 2.71
N ASP A 74 1.09 -1.23 3.51
CA ASP A 74 1.97 -2.41 3.39
C ASP A 74 1.76 -3.12 2.04
N VAL A 75 0.51 -3.31 1.61
CA VAL A 75 0.20 -3.88 0.29
C VAL A 75 0.72 -2.99 -0.83
N ALA A 76 0.53 -1.67 -0.74
CA ALA A 76 1.08 -0.72 -1.71
C ALA A 76 2.60 -0.85 -1.82
N GLY A 77 3.31 -0.91 -0.69
CA GLY A 77 4.76 -1.10 -0.65
C GLY A 77 5.21 -2.40 -1.33
N LYS A 78 4.53 -3.52 -1.04
CA LYS A 78 4.82 -4.82 -1.67
C LYS A 78 4.59 -4.81 -3.18
N LEU A 79 3.50 -4.20 -3.64
CA LEU A 79 3.23 -4.05 -5.07
C LEU A 79 4.31 -3.21 -5.75
N HIS A 80 4.75 -2.13 -5.10
CA HIS A 80 5.82 -1.30 -5.62
C HIS A 80 7.13 -2.08 -5.77
N THR A 81 7.54 -2.79 -4.72
CA THR A 81 8.74 -3.65 -4.74
C THR A 81 8.65 -4.71 -5.84
N SER A 82 7.54 -5.45 -5.92
CA SER A 82 7.40 -6.52 -6.93
C SER A 82 7.45 -5.99 -8.36
N ALA A 83 6.83 -4.83 -8.64
CA ALA A 83 6.90 -4.22 -9.98
C ALA A 83 8.31 -3.73 -10.33
N THR A 84 9.06 -3.22 -9.35
CA THR A 84 10.47 -2.85 -9.53
C THR A 84 11.32 -4.09 -9.85
N GLU A 85 11.19 -5.16 -9.07
CA GLU A 85 11.92 -6.42 -9.29
C GLU A 85 11.66 -7.01 -10.68
N VAL A 86 10.41 -7.01 -11.15
CA VAL A 86 10.08 -7.49 -12.50
C VAL A 86 10.70 -6.59 -13.58
N THR A 87 10.66 -5.28 -13.39
CA THR A 87 11.26 -4.33 -14.34
C THR A 87 12.78 -4.52 -14.45
N GLU A 88 13.45 -4.73 -13.31
CA GLU A 88 14.89 -5.00 -13.26
C GLU A 88 15.25 -6.34 -13.90
N ALA A 89 14.49 -7.40 -13.61
CA ALA A 89 14.69 -8.70 -14.22
C ALA A 89 14.51 -8.67 -15.75
N ASP A 90 13.51 -7.94 -16.25
CA ASP A 90 13.29 -7.74 -17.69
C ASP A 90 14.44 -6.97 -18.34
N ALA A 91 14.98 -5.95 -17.66
CA ALA A 91 16.12 -5.18 -18.16
C ALA A 91 17.38 -6.05 -18.24
N GLU A 92 17.67 -6.83 -17.20
CA GLU A 92 18.80 -7.77 -17.15
C GLU A 92 18.69 -8.84 -18.26
N ALA A 93 17.49 -9.39 -18.47
CA ALA A 93 17.25 -10.37 -19.52
C ALA A 93 17.51 -9.79 -20.92
N ARG A 94 17.08 -8.56 -21.19
CA ARG A 94 17.33 -7.86 -22.45
C ARG A 94 18.82 -7.55 -22.66
N GLU A 95 19.52 -7.15 -21.61
CA GLU A 95 20.96 -6.88 -21.67
C GLU A 95 21.74 -8.15 -22.01
N ARG A 96 21.47 -9.25 -21.30
CA ARG A 96 22.10 -10.55 -21.55
C ARG A 96 21.80 -11.09 -22.95
N LEU A 97 20.56 -10.92 -23.43
CA LEU A 97 20.19 -11.33 -24.78
C LEU A 97 20.93 -10.51 -25.84
N THR A 98 20.99 -9.19 -25.67
CA THR A 98 21.73 -8.29 -26.57
C THR A 98 23.21 -8.68 -26.63
N ALA A 99 23.83 -8.89 -25.47
CA ALA A 99 25.24 -9.30 -25.38
C ALA A 99 25.49 -10.65 -26.08
N ALA A 100 24.61 -11.63 -25.89
CA ALA A 100 24.71 -12.93 -26.56
C ALA A 100 24.57 -12.81 -28.08
N VAL A 101 23.61 -12.03 -28.58
CA VAL A 101 23.41 -11.80 -30.02
C VAL A 101 24.62 -11.08 -30.64
N SER A 102 25.13 -10.02 -30.00
CA SER A 102 26.31 -9.31 -30.48
C SER A 102 27.56 -10.20 -30.46
N GLY A 103 27.70 -11.07 -29.46
CA GLY A 103 28.78 -12.05 -29.38
C GLY A 103 28.73 -13.12 -30.48
N LEU A 104 27.52 -13.48 -30.94
CA LEU A 104 27.34 -14.37 -32.09
C LEU A 104 27.70 -13.67 -33.41
N GLN A 105 27.37 -12.38 -33.55
CA GLN A 105 27.66 -11.61 -34.76
C GLN A 105 29.13 -11.22 -34.95
N THR A 106 29.95 -11.31 -33.90
CA THR A 106 31.38 -10.94 -33.93
C THR A 106 32.32 -12.13 -34.10
N ASN A 107 31.79 -13.37 -34.12
CA ASN A 107 32.56 -14.61 -34.30
C ASN A 107 32.42 -15.22 -35.71
N ASP A 108 31.84 -14.48 -36.67
CA ASP A 108 31.91 -14.72 -38.13
C ASP A 108 32.84 -13.69 -38.79
#